data_AF-A0A9E8SF34-F1
#
_entry.id   AF-A0A9E8SF34-F1
#
_cell.length_a   1.000
_cell.length_b   1.000
_cell.length_c   1.000
_cell.angle_alpha   90.00
_cell.angle_beta   90.00
_cell.angle_gamma   90.00
#
_symmetry.space_group_name_H-M   'P 1'
#
loop_
_entity.id
_entity.type
_entity.pdbx_description
1 polymer ?
#
loop_
_entity_poly.entity_id
_entity_poly.type
_entity_poly.pdbx_seq_one_letter_code
_entity_poly.pdbx_strand_id
1 'polypeptide(L)'
;MNEYKDESREIEKYFSVYHIEEKDLISTSLVSLVEKGISEMERHVKDNVIQNGESEGIEQTEMEKFFGRDRLKMATKMLHQDSLIKFVTKIERLIEFPLTYFSDINEENDIQFSLNNSMNIINQEGVFIWNSHPFKPIEQVGNEQFGNKEDVIYRFSKCYNINKKLTDYVKDKIRQEGINSEFIYPDPNLIAKKSFEETKASC
;
A
#
# COMPACT_ATOMS: atom_id res chain seq x y z
N MET A 1 -30.15 -40.15 23.03
CA MET A 1 -29.59 -40.10 21.66
C MET A 1 -28.81 -38.80 21.59
N ASN A 2 -27.52 -38.84 21.90
CA ASN A 2 -26.68 -37.64 21.95
C ASN A 2 -26.11 -37.41 20.55
N GLU A 3 -26.61 -36.38 19.87
CA GLU A 3 -25.93 -35.82 18.70
C GLU A 3 -24.57 -35.30 19.15
N TYR A 4 -23.51 -35.94 18.65
CA TYR A 4 -22.16 -35.42 18.76
C TYR A 4 -22.13 -34.06 18.04
N LYS A 5 -22.11 -32.97 18.81
CA LYS A 5 -21.65 -31.68 18.30
C LYS A 5 -20.23 -31.90 17.81
N ASP A 6 -20.04 -31.81 16.50
CA ASP A 6 -18.74 -31.82 15.87
C ASP A 6 -17.95 -30.59 16.35
N GLU A 7 -17.17 -30.78 17.42
CA GLU A 7 -16.34 -29.78 18.10
C GLU A 7 -15.12 -29.33 17.26
N SER A 8 -15.02 -29.72 16.00
CA SER A 8 -13.94 -29.24 15.15
C SER A 8 -14.05 -27.71 14.99
N ARG A 9 -12.99 -26.98 15.36
CA ARG A 9 -12.91 -25.54 15.11
C ARG A 9 -13.07 -25.27 13.61
N GLU A 10 -13.74 -24.18 13.23
CA GLU A 10 -13.98 -23.83 11.82
C GLU A 10 -12.68 -23.79 11.00
N ILE A 11 -11.59 -23.31 11.62
CA ILE A 11 -10.24 -23.26 11.06
C ILE A 11 -9.70 -24.65 10.66
N GLU A 12 -10.23 -25.74 11.22
CA GLU A 12 -9.86 -27.10 10.82
C GLU A 12 -10.50 -27.50 9.50
N LYS A 13 -11.68 -26.98 9.20
CA LYS A 13 -12.48 -27.33 8.02
C LYS A 13 -12.31 -26.36 6.86
N TYR A 14 -11.93 -25.11 7.13
CA TYR A 14 -11.88 -24.05 6.13
C TYR A 14 -10.53 -23.32 6.15
N PHE A 15 -10.19 -22.73 5.01
CA PHE A 15 -9.24 -21.62 4.95
C PHE A 15 -9.92 -20.44 4.26
N SER A 16 -9.56 -19.22 4.66
CA SER A 16 -10.20 -18.00 4.19
C SER A 16 -9.27 -17.30 3.20
N VAL A 17 -9.82 -16.96 2.03
CA VAL A 17 -9.15 -16.09 1.05
C VAL A 17 -9.79 -14.72 1.14
N TYR A 18 -8.96 -13.72 1.41
CA TYR A 18 -9.36 -12.33 1.46
C TYR A 18 -9.08 -11.68 0.12
N HIS A 19 -10.11 -11.08 -0.47
CA HIS A 19 -10.00 -10.28 -1.68
C HIS A 19 -10.32 -8.83 -1.33
N ILE A 20 -9.31 -7.98 -1.48
CA ILE A 20 -9.39 -6.55 -1.19
C ILE A 20 -9.52 -5.81 -2.53
N GLU A 21 -10.49 -4.90 -2.62
CA GLU A 21 -10.64 -4.02 -3.78
C GLU A 21 -10.09 -2.63 -3.43
N GLU A 22 -9.03 -2.18 -4.12
CA GLU A 22 -8.33 -0.93 -3.80
C GLU A 22 -9.24 0.31 -3.84
N LYS A 23 -10.23 0.33 -4.74
CA LYS A 23 -11.21 1.43 -4.87
C LYS A 23 -11.93 1.76 -3.55
N ASP A 24 -12.12 0.76 -2.70
CA ASP A 24 -12.79 0.90 -1.41
C ASP A 24 -11.85 1.45 -0.32
N LEU A 25 -10.55 1.60 -0.64
CA LEU A 25 -9.50 2.06 0.26
C LEU A 25 -8.95 3.45 -0.10
N ILE A 26 -9.11 3.93 -1.35
CA ILE A 26 -8.46 5.14 -1.91
C ILE A 26 -8.47 6.35 -0.98
N SER A 27 -9.60 6.62 -0.31
CA SER A 27 -9.74 7.79 0.57
C SER A 27 -8.87 7.76 1.84
N THR A 28 -8.27 6.61 2.15
CA THR A 28 -7.46 6.34 3.34
C THR A 28 -6.02 5.96 3.01
N SER A 29 -5.53 6.26 1.79
CA SER A 29 -4.15 5.93 1.42
C SER A 29 -3.14 6.78 2.20
N LEU A 30 -2.01 6.20 2.59
CA LEU A 30 -0.88 6.97 3.15
C LEU A 30 -0.31 7.98 2.15
N VAL A 31 -0.40 7.67 0.85
CA VAL A 31 -0.11 8.64 -0.23
C VAL A 31 -0.95 9.90 -0.02
N SER A 32 -2.26 9.77 0.16
CA SER A 32 -3.15 10.92 0.35
C SER A 32 -2.83 11.72 1.61
N LEU A 33 -2.36 11.07 2.68
CA LEU A 33 -1.93 11.76 3.91
C LEU A 33 -0.65 12.58 3.66
N VAL A 34 0.33 12.00 2.96
CA VAL A 34 1.56 12.70 2.60
C VAL A 34 1.26 13.85 1.64
N GLU A 35 0.41 13.64 0.63
CA GLU A 35 0.00 14.68 -0.31
C GLU A 35 -0.71 15.84 0.37
N LYS A 36 -1.62 15.56 1.32
CA LYS A 36 -2.26 16.60 2.14
C LYS A 36 -1.22 17.40 2.92
N GLY A 37 -0.25 16.71 3.54
CA GLY A 37 0.85 17.38 4.24
C GLY A 37 1.70 18.27 3.32
N ILE A 38 2.01 17.79 2.11
CA ILE A 38 2.74 18.57 1.10
C ILE A 38 1.93 19.82 0.69
N SER A 39 0.62 19.68 0.44
CA SER A 39 -0.25 20.81 0.11
C SER A 39 -0.39 21.82 1.24
N GLU A 40 -0.31 21.40 2.51
CA GLU A 40 -0.26 22.32 3.65
C GLU A 40 1.07 23.06 3.71
N MET A 41 2.20 22.36 3.51
CA MET A 41 3.52 22.96 3.48
C MET A 41 3.74 23.89 2.28
N GLU A 42 3.03 23.68 1.18
CA GLU A 42 3.12 24.51 -0.04
C GLU A 42 2.81 25.99 0.27
N ARG A 43 1.86 26.24 1.18
CA ARG A 43 1.55 27.60 1.64
C ARG A 43 2.74 28.25 2.35
N HIS A 44 3.39 27.53 3.26
CA HIS A 44 4.57 28.04 3.97
C HIS A 44 5.75 28.29 3.03
N VAL A 45 5.97 27.42 2.05
CA VAL A 45 7.00 27.62 1.03
C VAL A 45 6.66 28.85 0.18
N LYS A 46 5.39 29.04 -0.20
CA LYS A 46 4.95 30.24 -0.93
C LYS A 46 5.25 31.52 -0.16
N ASP A 47 4.87 31.56 1.11
CA ASP A 47 5.03 32.74 1.95
C ASP A 47 6.52 33.08 2.14
N ASN A 48 7.37 32.07 2.36
CA ASN A 48 8.82 32.26 2.47
C ASN A 48 9.44 32.80 1.16
N VAL A 49 9.01 32.28 0.02
CA VAL A 49 9.48 32.75 -1.29
C VAL A 49 9.11 34.22 -1.50
N ILE A 50 7.88 34.61 -1.17
CA ILE A 50 7.41 36.00 -1.30
C ILE A 50 8.21 36.91 -0.37
N GLN A 51 8.35 36.56 0.90
CA GLN A 51 9.10 37.35 1.87
C GLN A 51 10.57 37.54 1.46
N ASN A 52 11.22 36.48 0.97
CA ASN A 52 12.61 36.55 0.53
C ASN A 52 12.75 37.44 -0.71
N GLY A 53 11.91 37.29 -1.72
CA GLY A 53 12.04 38.15 -2.91
C GLY A 53 11.65 39.61 -2.65
N GLU A 54 10.69 39.89 -1.74
CA GLU A 54 10.44 41.26 -1.28
C GLU A 54 11.70 41.87 -0.63
N SER A 55 12.42 41.08 0.17
CA SER A 55 13.68 41.52 0.78
C SER A 55 14.80 41.77 -0.24
N GLU A 56 14.73 41.13 -1.41
CA GLU A 56 15.63 41.31 -2.54
C GLU A 56 15.14 42.37 -3.55
N GLY A 57 14.00 43.02 -3.28
CA GLY A 57 13.41 44.06 -4.13
C GLY A 57 12.67 43.54 -5.36
N ILE A 58 12.30 42.26 -5.38
CA ILE A 58 11.52 41.62 -6.43
C ILE A 58 10.03 41.81 -6.12
N GLU A 59 9.25 42.25 -7.11
CA GLU A 59 7.81 42.40 -6.96
C GLU A 59 7.11 41.04 -6.79
N GLN A 60 6.09 40.99 -5.92
CA GLN A 60 5.27 39.80 -5.69
C GLN A 60 4.71 39.21 -6.99
N THR A 61 4.28 40.07 -7.92
CA THR A 61 3.71 39.64 -9.20
C THR A 61 4.73 38.92 -10.09
N GLU A 62 6.00 39.32 -10.05
CA GLU A 62 7.10 38.63 -10.75
C GLU A 62 7.42 37.29 -10.08
N MET A 63 7.41 37.24 -8.75
CA MET A 63 7.61 36.01 -8.00
C MET A 63 6.51 34.99 -8.24
N GLU A 64 5.24 35.39 -8.21
CA GLU A 64 4.11 34.49 -8.49
C GLU A 64 4.12 33.97 -9.93
N LYS A 65 4.62 34.79 -10.88
CA LYS A 65 4.82 34.37 -12.26
C LYS A 65 5.99 33.40 -12.41
N PHE A 66 7.07 33.61 -11.66
CA PHE A 66 8.26 32.75 -11.69
C PHE A 66 8.00 31.40 -11.00
N PHE A 67 7.31 31.43 -9.86
CA PHE A 67 6.86 30.27 -9.07
C PHE A 67 5.38 29.98 -9.34
N GLY A 68 5.05 29.66 -10.59
CA GLY A 68 3.74 29.10 -10.91
C GLY A 68 3.46 27.82 -10.09
N ARG A 69 2.18 27.44 -9.98
CA ARG A 69 1.72 26.32 -9.12
C ARG A 69 2.59 25.07 -9.22
N ASP A 70 2.90 24.61 -10.43
CA ASP A 70 3.64 23.36 -10.62
C ASP A 70 5.07 23.42 -10.06
N ARG A 71 5.76 24.57 -10.22
CA ARG A 71 7.12 24.77 -9.71
C ARG A 71 7.13 24.88 -8.19
N LEU A 72 6.13 25.54 -7.61
CA LEU A 72 5.98 25.65 -6.16
C LEU A 72 5.71 24.27 -5.53
N LYS A 73 4.83 23.47 -6.13
CA LYS A 73 4.57 22.09 -5.73
C LYS A 73 5.84 21.24 -5.81
N MET A 74 6.61 21.37 -6.89
CA MET A 74 7.89 20.65 -7.07
C MET A 74 8.93 21.05 -6.02
N ALA A 75 9.11 22.34 -5.74
CA ALA A 75 10.01 22.82 -4.70
C ALA A 75 9.61 22.32 -3.31
N THR A 76 8.31 22.34 -3.01
CA THR A 76 7.77 21.84 -1.74
C THR A 76 8.04 20.35 -1.56
N LYS A 77 7.83 19.54 -2.62
CA LYS A 77 8.18 18.12 -2.62
C LYS A 77 9.67 17.91 -2.35
N MET A 78 10.54 18.61 -3.07
CA MET A 78 12.00 18.49 -2.89
C MET A 78 12.47 18.83 -1.47
N LEU A 79 11.86 19.82 -0.82
CA LEU A 79 12.25 20.24 0.53
C LEU A 79 11.71 19.34 1.63
N HIS A 80 10.49 18.82 1.47
CA HIS A 80 9.74 18.27 2.60
C HIS A 80 9.26 16.82 2.44
N GLN A 81 9.22 16.28 1.22
CA GLN A 81 8.64 14.94 0.97
C GLN A 81 9.32 13.85 1.79
N ASP A 82 10.65 13.76 1.77
CA ASP A 82 11.39 12.73 2.52
C ASP A 82 11.18 12.85 4.05
N SER A 83 11.19 14.07 4.57
CA SER A 83 10.97 14.32 6.00
C SER A 83 9.55 13.96 6.44
N LEU A 84 8.54 14.29 5.62
CA LEU A 84 7.15 13.92 5.84
C LEU A 84 6.96 12.40 5.80
N ILE A 85 7.52 11.73 4.79
CA ILE A 85 7.46 10.27 4.67
C ILE A 85 8.07 9.63 5.92
N LYS A 86 9.29 10.04 6.32
CA LYS A 86 9.95 9.54 7.52
C LYS A 86 9.19 9.83 8.80
N PHE A 87 8.49 10.96 8.88
CA PHE A 87 7.69 11.31 10.04
C PHE A 87 6.44 10.42 10.16
N VAL A 88 5.68 10.29 9.06
CA VAL A 88 4.41 9.56 9.00
C VAL A 88 4.61 8.05 9.12
N THR A 89 5.69 7.50 8.56
CA THR A 89 5.96 6.05 8.53
C THR A 89 6.53 5.48 9.83
N LYS A 90 6.78 6.29 10.87
CA LYS A 90 7.18 5.78 12.18
C LYS A 90 6.04 4.97 12.79
N ILE A 91 6.35 3.77 13.30
CA ILE A 91 5.37 2.89 13.95
C ILE A 91 4.54 3.63 15.02
N GLU A 92 5.19 4.45 15.85
CA GLU A 92 4.53 5.24 16.89
C GLU A 92 3.42 6.15 16.35
N ARG A 93 3.61 6.70 15.14
CA ARG A 93 2.63 7.55 14.44
C ARG A 93 1.63 6.74 13.66
N LEU A 94 2.06 5.64 13.04
CA LEU A 94 1.18 4.72 12.32
C LEU A 94 0.09 4.13 13.22
N ILE A 95 0.36 3.93 14.51
CA ILE A 95 -0.65 3.49 15.48
C ILE A 95 -1.75 4.55 15.67
N GLU A 96 -1.46 5.84 15.47
CA GLU A 96 -2.43 6.93 15.60
C GLU A 96 -3.33 7.06 14.36
N PHE A 97 -2.94 6.50 13.21
CA PHE A 97 -3.74 6.56 12.00
C PHE A 97 -4.89 5.54 12.00
N PRO A 98 -6.04 5.89 11.41
CA PRO A 98 -7.08 4.93 11.10
C PRO A 98 -6.56 3.91 10.09
N LEU A 99 -7.34 2.87 9.83
CA LEU A 99 -6.98 1.82 8.89
C LEU A 99 -6.50 2.42 7.57
N THR A 100 -5.26 2.10 7.19
CA THR A 100 -4.52 2.76 6.09
C THR A 100 -3.92 1.70 5.19
N TYR A 101 -3.79 2.02 3.90
CA TYR A 101 -3.18 1.10 2.93
C TYR A 101 -2.01 1.73 2.17
N PHE A 102 -1.18 0.84 1.64
CA PHE A 102 -0.02 1.12 0.78
C PHE A 102 -0.26 0.39 -0.53
N SER A 103 -0.15 1.08 -1.65
CA SER A 103 -0.24 0.48 -2.99
C SER A 103 0.97 0.92 -3.78
N ASP A 104 1.55 -0.02 -4.51
CA ASP A 104 2.67 0.15 -5.42
C ASP A 104 2.21 0.42 -6.88
N ILE A 105 0.90 0.37 -7.14
CA ILE A 105 0.32 0.40 -8.51
C ILE A 105 0.12 1.84 -9.04
N ASN A 106 0.36 2.87 -8.24
CA ASN A 106 0.03 4.25 -8.63
C ASN A 106 1.18 4.94 -9.40
N GLU A 107 1.17 4.82 -10.73
CA GLU A 107 2.09 5.54 -11.62
C GLU A 107 1.87 7.06 -11.62
N GLU A 108 0.69 7.54 -11.23
CA GLU A 108 0.37 8.97 -11.19
C GLU A 108 0.98 9.72 -10.00
N ASN A 109 1.45 8.99 -8.97
CA ASN A 109 1.98 9.58 -7.74
C ASN A 109 3.50 9.43 -7.64
N ASP A 110 4.20 10.52 -7.33
CA ASP A 110 5.67 10.53 -7.13
C ASP A 110 6.14 9.82 -5.84
N ILE A 111 5.23 9.12 -5.15
CA ILE A 111 5.51 8.41 -3.89
C ILE A 111 5.26 6.93 -4.12
N GLN A 112 6.35 6.18 -4.24
CA GLN A 112 6.32 4.72 -4.27
C GLN A 112 6.62 4.17 -2.88
N PHE A 113 5.76 3.27 -2.41
CA PHE A 113 6.01 2.48 -1.22
C PHE A 113 6.54 1.12 -1.64
N SER A 114 7.65 0.69 -1.05
CA SER A 114 8.16 -0.66 -1.19
C SER A 114 8.43 -1.24 0.19
N LEU A 115 8.14 -2.53 0.36
CA LEU A 115 8.60 -3.26 1.51
C LEU A 115 9.99 -3.80 1.22
N ASN A 116 10.92 -3.56 2.14
CA ASN A 116 12.14 -4.36 2.21
C ASN A 116 11.79 -5.73 2.78
N ASN A 117 11.36 -6.63 1.90
CA ASN A 117 11.09 -8.01 2.27
C ASN A 117 12.41 -8.79 2.45
N SER A 118 12.31 -9.88 3.21
CA SER A 118 13.36 -10.91 3.20
C SER A 118 13.59 -11.37 1.76
N MET A 119 14.83 -11.62 1.36
CA MET A 119 15.19 -12.16 0.03
C MET A 119 14.51 -13.51 -0.28
N ASN A 120 14.00 -14.20 0.74
CA ASN A 120 13.23 -15.45 0.59
C ASN A 120 11.75 -15.23 0.29
N ILE A 121 11.28 -13.98 0.27
CA ILE A 121 9.92 -13.59 -0.07
C ILE A 121 10.03 -12.78 -1.37
N ILE A 122 9.52 -13.32 -2.47
CA ILE A 122 9.40 -12.57 -3.72
C ILE A 122 8.60 -11.30 -3.41
N ASN A 123 9.09 -10.13 -3.84
CA ASN A 123 8.29 -8.91 -3.79
C ASN A 123 7.01 -9.14 -4.59
N GLN A 124 5.89 -9.16 -3.88
CA GLN A 124 4.58 -9.27 -4.51
C GLN A 124 4.14 -7.87 -4.90
N GLU A 125 3.74 -7.70 -6.16
CA GLU A 125 2.93 -6.54 -6.55
C GLU A 125 1.64 -6.60 -5.73
N GLY A 126 1.32 -5.54 -4.99
CA GLY A 126 0.15 -5.62 -4.13
C GLY A 126 -0.04 -4.51 -3.10
N VAL A 127 -1.24 -4.56 -2.54
CA VAL A 127 -1.70 -3.64 -1.50
C VAL A 127 -1.35 -4.18 -0.12
N PHE A 128 -0.62 -3.40 0.67
CA PHE A 128 -0.42 -3.66 2.09
C PHE A 128 -1.43 -2.87 2.91
N ILE A 129 -1.88 -3.44 4.02
CA ILE A 129 -2.83 -2.76 4.91
C ILE A 129 -2.29 -2.76 6.32
N TRP A 130 -2.29 -1.57 6.92
CA TRP A 130 -1.93 -1.36 8.30
C TRP A 130 -3.16 -1.45 9.19
N ASN A 131 -3.20 -2.47 10.04
CA ASN A 131 -4.14 -2.53 11.16
C ASN A 131 -3.50 -1.93 12.41
N SER A 132 -3.88 -0.70 12.75
CA SER A 132 -3.33 0.00 13.91
C SER A 132 -3.80 -0.54 15.26
N HIS A 133 -4.82 -1.41 15.29
CA HIS A 133 -5.36 -1.91 16.56
C HIS A 133 -4.64 -3.18 17.04
N PRO A 134 -4.06 -3.19 18.25
CA PRO A 134 -3.22 -4.30 18.73
C PRO A 134 -3.99 -5.60 19.02
N PHE A 135 -5.30 -5.52 19.28
CA PHE A 135 -6.11 -6.66 19.73
C PHE A 135 -7.35 -6.96 18.91
N LYS A 136 -7.61 -6.22 17.82
CA LYS A 136 -8.84 -6.38 17.03
C LYS A 136 -8.49 -6.79 15.62
N PRO A 137 -9.26 -7.72 15.03
CA PRO A 137 -9.11 -8.07 13.63
C PRO A 137 -9.50 -6.86 12.77
N ILE A 138 -8.94 -6.82 11.57
CA ILE A 138 -9.04 -5.68 10.66
C ILE A 138 -10.48 -5.36 10.27
N GLU A 139 -11.31 -6.40 10.15
CA GLU A 139 -12.73 -6.32 9.82
C GLU A 139 -13.51 -5.61 10.92
N GLN A 140 -13.16 -5.86 12.19
CA GLN A 140 -13.79 -5.18 13.32
C GLN A 140 -13.36 -3.72 13.38
N VAL A 141 -12.06 -3.44 13.20
CA VAL A 141 -11.52 -2.06 13.20
C VAL A 141 -12.15 -1.25 12.08
N GLY A 142 -12.19 -1.81 10.87
CA GLY A 142 -12.80 -1.17 9.71
C GLY A 142 -14.30 -0.93 9.91
N ASN A 143 -15.04 -1.90 10.45
CA ASN A 143 -16.47 -1.70 10.74
C ASN A 143 -16.71 -0.61 11.80
N GLU A 144 -15.88 -0.55 12.85
CA GLU A 144 -15.97 0.51 13.87
C GLU A 144 -15.65 1.90 13.31
N GLN A 145 -14.65 2.01 12.42
CA GLN A 145 -14.22 3.28 11.83
C GLN A 145 -15.15 3.77 10.71
N PHE A 146 -15.78 2.86 9.96
CA PHE A 146 -16.46 3.19 8.70
C PHE A 146 -17.90 2.67 8.58
N GLY A 147 -18.35 1.74 9.42
CA GLY A 147 -19.61 0.99 9.28
C GLY A 147 -20.92 1.76 9.54
N ASN A 148 -20.85 3.04 9.92
CA ASN A 148 -22.02 3.87 10.29
C ASN A 148 -22.24 5.12 9.40
N LYS A 149 -21.57 5.23 8.25
CA LYS A 149 -21.89 6.31 7.30
C LYS A 149 -22.97 5.80 6.35
N GLU A 150 -24.19 6.32 6.48
CA GLU A 150 -25.44 5.83 5.85
C GLU A 150 -25.37 5.58 4.33
N ASP A 151 -24.35 6.09 3.64
CA ASP A 151 -24.13 5.94 2.19
C ASP A 151 -22.88 5.14 1.78
N VAL A 152 -22.09 4.61 2.72
CA VAL A 152 -20.87 3.85 2.40
C VAL A 152 -21.01 2.43 2.91
N ILE A 153 -21.37 1.51 2.01
CA ILE A 153 -21.27 0.08 2.28
C ILE A 153 -19.77 -0.26 2.35
N TYR A 154 -19.19 -0.11 3.53
CA TYR A 154 -17.78 -0.42 3.76
C TYR A 154 -17.57 -1.94 3.66
N ARG A 155 -17.08 -2.40 2.50
CA ARG A 155 -16.69 -3.79 2.26
C ARG A 155 -15.17 -3.87 2.08
N PHE A 156 -14.46 -3.64 3.17
CA PHE A 156 -12.99 -3.70 3.26
C PHE A 156 -12.37 -4.88 2.50
N SER A 157 -13.03 -6.04 2.57
CA SER A 157 -12.59 -7.25 1.88
C SER A 157 -13.77 -8.18 1.67
N LYS A 158 -13.79 -8.89 0.54
CA LYS A 158 -14.60 -10.08 0.37
C LYS A 158 -13.85 -11.26 0.97
N CYS A 159 -14.49 -11.98 1.88
CA CYS A 159 -13.94 -13.20 2.46
C CYS A 159 -14.57 -14.42 1.79
N TYR A 160 -13.74 -15.27 1.20
CA TYR A 160 -14.15 -16.56 0.63
C TYR A 160 -13.65 -17.68 1.53
N ASN A 161 -14.56 -18.34 2.25
CA ASN A 161 -14.23 -19.51 3.05
C ASN A 161 -14.25 -20.75 2.16
N ILE A 162 -13.08 -21.30 1.88
CA ILE A 162 -12.91 -22.50 1.06
C ILE A 162 -12.75 -23.71 1.97
N ASN A 163 -13.60 -24.73 1.76
CA ASN A 163 -13.53 -25.96 2.53
C ASN A 163 -12.26 -26.74 2.15
N LYS A 164 -11.48 -27.21 3.14
CA LYS A 164 -10.25 -27.96 2.93
C LYS A 164 -10.46 -29.30 2.21
N LYS A 165 -11.69 -29.83 2.14
CA LYS A 165 -12.01 -30.98 1.28
C LYS A 165 -11.82 -30.68 -0.21
N LEU A 166 -11.78 -29.41 -0.60
CA LEU A 166 -11.51 -28.98 -1.98
C LEU A 166 -9.99 -28.88 -2.28
N THR A 167 -9.11 -29.22 -1.32
CA THR A 167 -7.66 -29.07 -1.49
C THR A 167 -7.13 -29.78 -2.73
N ASP A 168 -7.60 -30.99 -3.04
CA ASP A 168 -7.11 -31.73 -4.22
C ASP A 168 -7.51 -31.03 -5.52
N TYR A 169 -8.76 -30.56 -5.61
CA TYR A 169 -9.24 -29.77 -6.75
C TYR A 169 -8.44 -28.47 -6.92
N VAL A 170 -8.17 -27.74 -5.83
CA VAL A 170 -7.37 -26.51 -5.86
C VAL A 170 -5.94 -26.81 -6.33
N LYS A 171 -5.32 -27.87 -5.82
CA LYS A 171 -3.98 -28.30 -6.25
C LYS A 171 -3.94 -28.67 -7.73
N ASP A 172 -4.96 -29.36 -8.24
CA ASP A 172 -5.08 -29.68 -9.66
C ASP A 172 -5.18 -28.43 -10.52
N LYS A 173 -5.97 -27.44 -10.09
CA LYS A 173 -6.05 -26.15 -10.77
C LYS A 173 -4.74 -25.39 -10.78
N ILE A 174 -4.07 -25.28 -9.63
CA ILE A 174 -2.75 -24.64 -9.52
C ILE A 174 -1.74 -25.30 -10.47
N ARG A 175 -1.74 -26.64 -10.54
CA ARG A 175 -0.88 -27.38 -11.48
C ARG A 175 -1.22 -27.13 -12.95
N GLN A 176 -2.51 -27.04 -13.29
CA GLN A 176 -2.96 -26.74 -14.67
C GLN A 176 -2.52 -25.33 -15.12
N GLU A 177 -2.45 -24.38 -14.20
CA GLU A 177 -1.93 -23.02 -14.45
C GLU A 177 -0.39 -22.95 -14.49
N GLY A 178 0.31 -24.09 -14.37
CA GLY A 178 1.77 -24.14 -14.41
C GLY A 178 2.47 -23.63 -13.14
N ILE A 179 1.71 -23.32 -12.09
CA ILE A 179 2.24 -22.86 -10.81
C ILE A 179 2.82 -24.07 -10.06
N ASN A 180 4.14 -24.08 -9.89
CA ASN A 180 4.89 -25.15 -9.24
C ASN A 180 5.85 -24.62 -8.16
N SER A 181 6.58 -25.50 -7.47
CA SER A 181 7.48 -25.08 -6.39
C SER A 181 8.58 -24.12 -6.87
N GLU A 182 9.07 -24.28 -8.09
CA GLU A 182 10.11 -23.40 -8.67
C GLU A 182 9.53 -22.03 -9.04
N PHE A 183 8.26 -21.99 -9.43
CA PHE A 183 7.53 -20.74 -9.65
C PHE A 183 7.29 -19.98 -8.33
N ILE A 184 6.91 -20.69 -7.26
CA ILE A 184 6.62 -20.08 -5.96
C ILE A 184 7.91 -19.68 -5.22
N TYR A 185 8.98 -20.47 -5.39
CA TYR A 185 10.28 -20.26 -4.75
C TYR A 185 11.39 -20.23 -5.80
N PRO A 186 11.49 -19.14 -6.57
CA PRO A 186 12.51 -19.02 -7.60
C PRO A 186 13.90 -19.02 -6.99
N ASP A 187 14.85 -19.70 -7.64
CA ASP A 187 16.28 -19.63 -7.29
C ASP A 187 16.93 -18.43 -8.00
N PRO A 188 17.32 -17.37 -7.27
CA PRO A 188 17.92 -16.19 -7.87
C PRO A 188 19.22 -16.47 -8.62
N ASN A 189 20.01 -17.44 -8.16
CA ASN A 189 21.27 -17.81 -8.82
C ASN A 189 21.00 -18.49 -10.16
N LEU A 190 19.98 -19.34 -10.21
CA LEU A 190 19.56 -20.00 -11.43
C LEU A 190 19.01 -18.99 -12.45
N ILE A 191 18.22 -18.00 -11.99
CA ILE A 191 17.72 -16.91 -12.83
C ILE A 191 18.89 -16.08 -13.39
N ALA A 192 19.78 -15.60 -12.53
CA ALA A 192 20.93 -14.79 -12.94
C ALA A 192 21.82 -15.53 -13.95
N LYS A 193 22.04 -16.83 -13.73
CA LYS A 193 22.82 -17.67 -14.65
C LYS A 193 22.12 -17.83 -16.00
N LYS A 194 20.82 -18.10 -16.03
CA LYS A 194 20.04 -18.19 -17.28
C LYS A 194 20.09 -16.90 -18.08
N SER A 195 19.85 -15.75 -17.43
CA SER A 195 19.91 -14.44 -18.09
C SER A 195 21.30 -14.14 -18.68
N PHE A 196 22.37 -14.51 -17.96
CA PHE A 196 23.73 -14.38 -18.45
C PHE A 196 24.00 -15.25 -19.69
N GLU A 197 23.58 -16.52 -19.64
CA GLU A 197 23.74 -17.48 -20.75
C GLU A 197 22.94 -17.05 -21.99
N GLU A 198 21.70 -16.58 -21.83
CA GLU A 198 20.86 -16.05 -22.91
C GLU A 198 21.45 -14.81 -23.57
N THR A 199 21.99 -13.89 -22.77
CA THR A 199 22.66 -12.68 -23.27
C THR A 199 23.91 -13.05 -24.07
N LYS A 200 24.70 -14.01 -23.56
CA LYS A 200 25.90 -14.50 -24.24
C LYS A 200 25.59 -15.22 -25.55
N ALA A 201 24.48 -15.95 -25.63
CA ALA A 201 24.04 -16.65 -26.86
C ALA A 201 23.45 -15.70 -27.92
N SER A 202 23.07 -14.48 -27.53
CA SER A 202 22.51 -13.44 -28.41
C SER A 202 23.57 -12.47 -28.96
N CYS A 203 24.85 -12.65 -28.60
CA CYS A 203 26.01 -11.93 -29.13
C CYS A 203 26.79 -12.82 -30.12
#